data_AF-A0A258CQU9-F1
#
_entry.id   AF-A0A258CQU9-F1
#
_cell.length_a   1.000
_cell.length_b   1.000
_cell.length_c   1.000
_cell.angle_alpha   90.00
_cell.angle_beta   90.00
_cell.angle_gamma   90.00
#
_symmetry.space_group_name_H-M   'P 1'
#
loop_
_entity.id
_entity.type
_entity.pdbx_description
1 polymer ?
#
loop_
_entity_poly.entity_id
_entity_poly.type
_entity_poly.pdbx_seq_one_letter_code
_entity_poly.pdbx_strand_id
1 'polypeptide(L)'
;MIRAASLTAVCVAAGLAGPADAYTRRDESWGKAGISFLQYRTDAVECAYLVETKAPVSIPQVDLTFAIDMPTPGGAPVSPETATADLSAVVDYAAQYQMRMNKHWRRVSQQLEPAMATCLKARGYQRFRLTGAQTAELKRLPAGTRGRQVYLWRVAVDRDVLATQTR
;
A
#
# COMPACT_ATOMS: atom_id res chain seq x y z
N MET A 1 69.83 -5.79 15.68
CA MET A 1 68.87 -4.66 15.62
C MET A 1 68.16 -4.72 14.27
N ILE A 2 66.96 -5.31 14.19
CA ILE A 2 66.13 -5.33 12.98
C ILE A 2 64.71 -4.96 13.43
N ARG A 3 64.23 -3.79 13.01
CA ARG A 3 62.87 -3.31 13.30
C ARG A 3 61.93 -3.82 12.20
N ALA A 4 61.04 -4.73 12.55
CA ALA A 4 59.91 -5.11 11.70
C ALA A 4 58.84 -4.02 11.78
N ALA A 5 58.62 -3.32 10.67
CA ALA A 5 57.53 -2.36 10.52
C ALA A 5 56.27 -3.11 10.08
N SER A 6 55.35 -3.33 11.01
CA SER A 6 54.05 -3.93 10.73
C SER A 6 53.07 -2.87 10.21
N LEU A 7 52.73 -2.96 8.92
CA LEU A 7 51.64 -2.23 8.28
C LEU A 7 50.31 -2.89 8.68
N THR A 8 49.57 -2.31 9.61
CA THR A 8 48.23 -2.74 9.97
C THR A 8 47.22 -2.12 9.00
N ALA A 9 46.70 -2.94 8.07
CA ALA A 9 45.67 -2.56 7.13
C ALA A 9 44.32 -2.37 7.85
N VAL A 10 43.67 -1.25 7.55
CA VAL A 10 42.36 -0.80 8.03
C VAL A 10 41.26 -1.54 7.25
N CYS A 11 40.36 -2.25 7.94
CA CYS A 11 39.08 -2.70 7.39
C CYS A 11 37.93 -1.92 8.03
N VAL A 12 37.53 -0.82 7.39
CA VAL A 12 36.25 -0.16 7.69
C VAL A 12 35.13 -1.01 7.09
N ALA A 13 34.49 -1.84 7.91
CA ALA A 13 33.26 -2.52 7.55
C ALA A 13 32.10 -1.51 7.61
N ALA A 14 31.89 -0.76 6.52
CA ALA A 14 30.67 0.01 6.34
C ALA A 14 29.51 -0.97 6.10
N GLY A 15 28.75 -1.24 7.17
CA GLY A 15 27.52 -2.01 7.08
C GLY A 15 26.54 -1.31 6.14
N LEU A 16 26.27 -1.93 5.00
CA LEU A 16 25.16 -1.59 4.13
C LEU A 16 23.85 -1.93 4.85
N ALA A 17 23.41 -1.04 5.75
CA ALA A 17 22.02 -0.98 6.16
C ALA A 17 21.23 -0.44 4.95
N GLY A 18 20.89 -1.32 4.01
CA GLY A 18 19.90 -1.00 2.99
C GLY A 18 18.61 -0.57 3.67
N PRO A 19 17.87 0.41 3.13
CA PRO A 19 16.60 0.81 3.70
C PRO A 19 15.68 -0.41 3.65
N ALA A 20 15.46 -1.02 4.80
CA ALA A 20 14.34 -1.92 5.01
C ALA A 20 13.06 -1.07 5.04
N ASP A 21 12.70 -0.48 3.90
CA ASP A 21 11.32 -0.11 3.60
C ASP A 21 10.57 -1.42 3.35
N ALA A 22 10.46 -2.20 4.43
CA ALA A 22 9.75 -3.45 4.46
C ALA A 22 8.26 -3.14 4.38
N TYR A 23 7.58 -3.81 3.43
CA TYR A 23 6.14 -3.98 3.32
C TYR A 23 5.32 -3.36 4.47
N THR A 24 4.41 -2.43 4.14
CA THR A 24 3.50 -1.82 5.13
C THR A 24 2.83 -2.93 5.91
N ARG A 25 3.16 -3.01 7.20
CA ARG A 25 2.50 -3.97 8.06
C ARG A 25 1.02 -3.57 8.15
N ARG A 26 0.14 -4.55 8.39
CA ARG A 26 -1.31 -4.29 8.48
C ARG A 26 -1.69 -3.28 9.58
N ASP A 27 -0.77 -3.02 10.50
CA ASP A 27 -0.88 -2.08 11.59
C ASP A 27 -0.09 -0.78 11.35
N GLU A 28 0.37 -0.51 10.13
CA GLU A 28 1.02 0.75 9.77
C GLU A 28 0.12 1.61 8.88
N SER A 29 0.19 2.91 9.10
CA SER A 29 -0.55 3.94 8.37
C SER A 29 0.34 5.15 8.13
N TRP A 30 -0.15 6.08 7.30
CA TRP A 30 0.55 7.32 6.97
C TRP A 30 -0.20 8.52 7.52
N GLY A 31 0.54 9.49 8.06
CA GLY A 31 -0.06 10.68 8.62
C GLY A 31 0.78 11.93 8.44
N LYS A 32 0.10 13.07 8.53
CA LYS A 32 0.64 14.41 8.36
C LYS A 32 -0.20 15.36 9.19
N ALA A 33 0.42 16.03 10.16
CA ALA A 33 -0.29 16.88 11.09
C ALA A 33 -0.95 18.08 10.38
N GLY A 34 -2.12 18.48 10.87
CA GLY A 34 -2.73 19.79 10.53
C GLY A 34 -3.34 19.90 9.13
N ILE A 35 -3.52 18.81 8.38
CA ILE A 35 -4.20 18.84 7.08
C ILE A 35 -5.71 18.64 7.21
N SER A 36 -6.46 19.24 6.30
CA SER A 36 -7.92 19.02 6.21
C SER A 36 -8.26 17.61 5.72
N PHE A 37 -9.48 17.15 5.98
CA PHE A 37 -9.97 15.88 5.45
C PHE A 37 -9.93 15.84 3.92
N LEU A 38 -10.25 16.97 3.26
CA LEU A 38 -10.18 17.09 1.81
C LEU A 38 -8.75 16.89 1.31
N GLN A 39 -7.77 17.59 1.89
CA GLN A 39 -6.36 17.44 1.52
C GLN A 39 -5.88 15.99 1.70
N TYR A 40 -6.22 15.37 2.83
CA TYR A 40 -5.88 13.97 3.11
C TYR A 40 -6.43 13.01 2.03
N ARG A 41 -7.68 13.21 1.60
CA ARG A 41 -8.30 12.39 0.55
C ARG A 41 -7.69 12.66 -0.83
N THR A 42 -7.44 13.93 -1.16
CA THR A 42 -6.79 14.33 -2.42
C THR A 42 -5.39 13.72 -2.53
N ASP A 43 -4.56 13.85 -1.50
CA ASP A 43 -3.21 13.28 -1.49
C ASP A 43 -3.22 11.76 -1.67
N ALA A 44 -4.14 11.06 -1.01
CA ALA A 44 -4.28 9.62 -1.13
C ALA A 44 -4.66 9.19 -2.55
N VAL A 45 -5.58 9.91 -3.20
CA VAL A 45 -6.01 9.61 -4.57
C VAL A 45 -4.90 9.94 -5.57
N GLU A 46 -4.24 11.10 -5.45
CA GLU A 46 -3.16 11.48 -6.34
C GLU A 46 -1.95 10.55 -6.24
N CYS A 47 -1.60 10.12 -5.02
CA CYS A 47 -0.54 9.12 -4.85
C CYS A 47 -0.96 7.75 -5.38
N ALA A 48 -2.21 7.33 -5.20
CA ALA A 48 -2.71 6.08 -5.80
C ALA A 48 -2.63 6.12 -7.33
N TYR A 49 -3.04 7.22 -7.95
CA TYR A 49 -2.96 7.40 -9.40
C TYR A 49 -1.51 7.39 -9.92
N LEU A 50 -0.59 8.07 -9.23
CA LEU A 50 0.83 8.05 -9.58
C LEU A 50 1.42 6.64 -9.49
N VAL A 51 1.03 5.88 -8.47
CA VAL A 51 1.49 4.52 -8.24
C VAL A 51 0.95 3.57 -9.30
N GLU A 52 -0.34 3.69 -9.64
CA GLU A 52 -0.96 2.92 -10.74
C GLU A 52 -0.26 3.16 -12.08
N THR A 53 0.09 4.41 -12.38
CA THR A 53 0.70 4.77 -13.67
C THR A 53 2.20 4.51 -13.77
N LYS A 54 2.92 4.42 -12.65
CA LYS A 54 4.40 4.39 -12.63
C LYS A 54 5.02 3.19 -11.94
N ALA A 55 4.29 2.48 -11.07
CA ALA A 55 4.86 1.36 -10.34
C ALA A 55 4.91 0.11 -11.25
N PRO A 56 6.06 -0.56 -11.36
CA PRO A 56 6.12 -1.83 -12.06
C PRO A 56 5.39 -2.90 -11.24
N VAL A 57 4.24 -3.36 -11.72
CA VAL A 57 3.52 -4.50 -11.14
C VAL A 57 3.69 -5.71 -12.03
N SER A 58 4.32 -6.75 -11.49
CA SER A 58 4.32 -8.08 -12.08
C SER A 58 3.18 -8.91 -11.49
N ILE A 59 2.25 -9.31 -12.34
CA ILE A 59 1.21 -10.30 -12.05
C ILE A 59 1.59 -11.55 -12.83
N PRO A 60 1.81 -12.71 -12.17
CA PRO A 60 2.05 -13.97 -12.86
C PRO A 60 0.95 -14.25 -13.90
N GLN A 61 1.32 -14.69 -15.10
CA GLN A 61 0.38 -14.89 -16.20
C GLN A 61 -0.77 -15.84 -15.84
N VAL A 62 -0.49 -16.89 -15.06
CA VAL A 62 -1.52 -17.80 -14.53
C VAL A 62 -2.56 -17.07 -13.68
N ASP A 63 -2.13 -16.11 -12.85
CA ASP A 63 -3.03 -15.32 -12.00
C ASP A 63 -3.87 -14.36 -12.84
N LEU A 64 -3.28 -13.84 -13.92
CA LEU A 64 -3.97 -12.97 -14.87
C LEU A 64 -5.04 -13.75 -15.65
N THR A 65 -4.74 -14.96 -16.14
CA THR A 65 -5.72 -15.81 -16.84
C THR A 65 -6.92 -16.15 -15.96
N PHE A 66 -6.71 -16.57 -14.71
CA PHE A 66 -7.82 -16.84 -13.78
C PHE A 66 -8.57 -15.57 -13.33
N ALA A 67 -7.96 -14.39 -13.41
CA ALA A 67 -8.65 -13.12 -13.15
C ALA A 67 -9.50 -12.65 -14.33
N ILE A 68 -9.18 -13.08 -15.56
CA ILE A 68 -9.90 -12.74 -16.80
C ILE A 68 -10.96 -13.81 -17.14
N ASP A 69 -10.75 -15.07 -16.73
CA ASP A 69 -11.71 -16.18 -16.82
C ASP A 69 -12.86 -16.05 -15.79
N MET A 70 -13.46 -14.88 -15.76
CA MET A 70 -14.66 -14.58 -15.00
C MET A 70 -15.85 -15.24 -15.71
N PRO A 71 -16.67 -16.06 -15.04
CA PRO A 71 -17.88 -16.59 -15.65
C PRO A 71 -18.84 -15.42 -15.90
N THR A 72 -19.08 -15.09 -17.16
CA THR A 72 -20.28 -14.34 -17.56
C THR A 72 -21.52 -15.18 -17.18
N PRO A 73 -22.64 -14.55 -16.77
CA PRO A 73 -23.89 -15.28 -16.62
C PRO A 73 -24.26 -15.86 -18.00
N GLY A 74 -24.00 -17.15 -18.21
CA GLY A 74 -24.20 -17.83 -19.51
C GLY A 74 -23.03 -18.65 -20.05
N GLY A 75 -21.83 -18.60 -19.44
CA GLY A 75 -20.73 -19.53 -19.76
C GLY A 75 -20.17 -19.48 -21.19
N ALA A 76 -20.37 -18.38 -21.91
CA ALA A 76 -19.80 -18.20 -23.24
C ALA A 76 -18.44 -17.46 -23.17
N PRO A 77 -17.41 -17.92 -23.91
CA PRO A 77 -16.13 -17.22 -24.00
C PRO A 77 -16.32 -15.82 -24.60
N VAL A 78 -15.67 -14.82 -24.00
CA VAL A 78 -15.75 -13.43 -24.45
C VAL A 78 -14.90 -13.26 -25.70
N SER A 79 -15.53 -13.16 -26.88
CA SER A 79 -14.87 -12.66 -28.08
C SER A 79 -14.67 -11.14 -27.97
N PRO A 80 -13.54 -10.59 -28.44
CA PRO A 80 -13.23 -9.14 -28.36
C PRO A 80 -14.28 -8.22 -29.01
N GLU A 81 -15.12 -8.78 -29.88
CA GLU A 81 -16.10 -8.06 -30.69
C GLU A 81 -17.44 -7.79 -29.98
N THR A 82 -17.70 -8.40 -28.81
CA THR A 82 -18.98 -8.28 -28.08
C THR A 82 -18.84 -7.70 -26.67
N ALA A 83 -17.72 -7.07 -26.34
CA ALA A 83 -17.44 -6.52 -25.02
C ALA A 83 -18.21 -5.21 -24.73
N THR A 84 -19.54 -5.23 -24.81
CA THR A 84 -20.36 -4.30 -24.01
C THR A 84 -20.46 -4.90 -22.61
N ALA A 85 -19.34 -4.90 -21.88
CA ALA A 85 -19.31 -5.35 -20.50
C ALA A 85 -20.27 -4.47 -19.70
N ASP A 86 -21.33 -5.08 -19.17
CA ASP A 86 -22.23 -4.43 -18.23
C ASP A 86 -21.41 -3.99 -17.02
N LEU A 87 -21.12 -2.69 -16.96
CA LEU A 87 -20.29 -2.08 -15.94
C LEU A 87 -20.87 -2.36 -14.54
N SER A 88 -22.19 -2.55 -14.42
CA SER A 88 -22.86 -2.86 -13.16
C SER A 88 -22.54 -4.28 -12.68
N ALA A 89 -22.47 -5.27 -13.58
CA ALA A 89 -22.04 -6.63 -13.24
C ALA A 89 -20.56 -6.69 -12.80
N VAL A 90 -19.70 -5.85 -13.36
CA VAL A 90 -18.30 -5.71 -12.93
C VAL A 90 -18.22 -5.08 -11.53
N VAL A 91 -19.02 -4.05 -11.27
CA VAL A 91 -19.09 -3.36 -9.97
C VAL A 91 -19.68 -4.26 -8.87
N ASP A 92 -20.77 -4.96 -9.17
CA ASP A 92 -21.43 -5.88 -8.25
C ASP A 92 -20.58 -7.11 -7.98
N TYR A 93 -19.83 -7.60 -8.98
CA TYR A 93 -18.82 -8.63 -8.78
C TYR A 93 -17.68 -8.13 -7.89
N ALA A 94 -17.13 -6.94 -8.11
CA ALA A 94 -16.10 -6.37 -7.25
C ALA A 94 -16.58 -6.18 -5.79
N ALA A 95 -17.89 -5.96 -5.60
CA ALA A 95 -18.52 -5.92 -4.29
C ALA A 95 -18.78 -7.32 -3.69
N GLN A 96 -19.22 -8.30 -4.50
CA GLN A 96 -19.51 -9.69 -4.10
C GLN A 96 -18.24 -10.52 -3.85
N TYR A 97 -17.31 -10.51 -4.81
CA TYR A 97 -15.92 -10.85 -4.60
C TYR A 97 -15.24 -9.71 -3.88
N GLN A 98 -15.78 -9.37 -2.69
CA GLN A 98 -15.06 -8.68 -1.62
C GLN A 98 -13.59 -8.91 -1.90
N MET A 99 -12.82 -7.89 -2.28
CA MET A 99 -11.40 -8.05 -2.58
C MET A 99 -10.71 -8.52 -1.30
N ARG A 100 -10.94 -9.79 -0.94
CA ARG A 100 -10.32 -10.53 0.13
C ARG A 100 -8.93 -10.55 -0.41
N MET A 101 -8.08 -9.74 0.22
CA MET A 101 -6.67 -9.57 -0.06
C MET A 101 -6.03 -10.96 -0.14
N ASN A 102 -6.21 -11.64 -1.27
CA ASN A 102 -5.77 -13.00 -1.50
C ASN A 102 -4.25 -12.92 -1.62
N LYS A 103 -3.57 -14.06 -1.71
CA LYS A 103 -2.12 -14.05 -1.79
C LYS A 103 -1.61 -13.17 -2.95
N HIS A 104 -2.37 -13.11 -4.04
CA HIS A 104 -2.06 -12.33 -5.25
C HIS A 104 -2.19 -10.83 -5.03
N TRP A 105 -3.32 -10.36 -4.49
CA TRP A 105 -3.49 -8.94 -4.20
C TRP A 105 -2.49 -8.45 -3.14
N ARG A 106 -2.15 -9.27 -2.15
CA ARG A 106 -1.07 -8.93 -1.20
C ARG A 106 0.26 -8.74 -1.91
N ARG A 107 0.58 -9.57 -2.90
CA ARG A 107 1.79 -9.44 -3.72
C ARG A 107 1.76 -8.21 -4.61
N VAL A 108 0.62 -7.86 -5.19
CA VAL A 108 0.47 -6.59 -5.93
C VAL A 108 0.65 -5.40 -4.98
N SER A 109 -0.03 -5.40 -3.84
CA SER A 109 0.09 -4.34 -2.83
C SER A 109 1.53 -4.18 -2.34
N GLN A 110 2.29 -5.27 -2.20
CA GLN A 110 3.72 -5.26 -1.86
C GLN A 110 4.57 -4.56 -2.92
N GLN A 111 4.26 -4.76 -4.20
CA GLN A 111 4.97 -4.13 -5.31
C GLN A 111 4.66 -2.64 -5.43
N LEU A 112 3.42 -2.25 -5.11
CA LEU A 112 2.98 -0.84 -5.12
C LEU A 112 3.54 -0.03 -3.94
N GLU A 113 3.91 -0.70 -2.84
CA GLU A 113 4.27 -0.07 -1.57
C GLU A 113 5.40 0.95 -1.68
N PRO A 114 6.56 0.66 -2.33
CA PRO A 114 7.67 1.59 -2.35
C PRO A 114 7.35 2.89 -3.12
N ALA A 115 6.58 2.77 -4.20
CA ALA A 115 6.14 3.92 -4.99
C ALA A 115 5.14 4.78 -4.19
N MET A 116 4.21 4.14 -3.47
CA MET A 116 3.26 4.83 -2.59
C MET A 116 4.00 5.55 -1.46
N ALA A 117 4.93 4.87 -0.82
CA ALA A 117 5.76 5.42 0.24
C ALA A 117 6.56 6.63 -0.24
N THR A 118 7.14 6.56 -1.45
CA THR A 118 7.88 7.66 -2.05
C THR A 118 6.99 8.89 -2.26
N CYS A 119 5.79 8.70 -2.83
CA CYS A 119 4.85 9.80 -3.05
C CYS A 119 4.42 10.47 -1.73
N LEU A 120 4.07 9.65 -0.73
CA LEU A 120 3.61 10.14 0.58
C LEU A 120 4.73 10.86 1.34
N LYS A 121 5.95 10.29 1.37
CA LYS A 121 7.14 10.94 1.97
C LYS A 121 7.43 12.29 1.32
N ALA A 122 7.39 12.38 -0.02
CA ALA A 122 7.61 13.62 -0.74
C ALA A 122 6.57 14.71 -0.40
N ARG A 123 5.36 14.30 -0.02
CA ARG A 123 4.29 15.20 0.47
C ARG A 123 4.37 15.51 1.97
N GLY A 124 5.40 15.02 2.67
CA GLY A 124 5.60 15.24 4.10
C GLY A 124 4.74 14.35 5.00
N TYR A 125 4.26 13.22 4.49
CA TYR A 125 3.66 12.19 5.34
C TYR A 125 4.76 11.33 5.96
N GLN A 126 4.52 10.90 7.20
CA GLN A 126 5.36 9.96 7.92
C GLN A 126 4.58 8.68 8.24
N ARG A 127 5.30 7.55 8.31
CA ARG A 127 4.69 6.31 8.77
C ARG A 127 4.53 6.35 10.27
N PHE A 128 3.39 5.84 10.74
CA PHE A 128 3.17 5.57 12.13
C PHE A 128 2.47 4.22 12.30
N ARG A 129 2.59 3.64 13.49
CA ARG A 129 1.99 2.35 13.81
C ARG A 129 0.70 2.55 14.59
N LEU A 130 -0.38 1.95 14.11
CA LEU A 130 -1.67 1.93 14.80
C LEU A 130 -1.58 1.11 16.08
N THR A 131 -2.19 1.60 17.16
CA THR A 131 -2.35 0.83 18.39
C THR A 131 -3.30 -0.36 18.20
N GLY A 132 -3.29 -1.30 19.16
CA GLY A 132 -4.26 -2.41 19.17
C GLY A 132 -5.71 -1.91 19.21
N ALA A 133 -5.98 -0.85 19.98
CA ALA A 133 -7.29 -0.23 20.06
C ALA A 133 -7.69 0.42 18.73
N GLN A 134 -6.78 1.14 18.07
CA GLN A 134 -7.06 1.75 16.78
C GLN A 134 -7.29 0.71 15.68
N THR A 135 -6.51 -0.38 15.71
CA THR A 135 -6.68 -1.51 14.79
C THR A 135 -8.02 -2.21 15.01
N ALA A 136 -8.45 -2.37 16.27
CA ALA A 136 -9.75 -2.95 16.61
C ALA A 136 -10.90 -2.07 16.09
N GLU A 137 -10.80 -0.75 16.27
CA GLU A 137 -11.80 0.19 15.75
C GLU A 137 -11.89 0.15 14.23
N LEU A 138 -10.75 0.14 13.53
CA LEU A 138 -10.74 -0.03 12.08
C LEU A 138 -11.42 -1.32 11.64
N LYS A 139 -11.30 -2.43 12.36
CA LYS A 139 -11.99 -3.68 11.98
C LYS A 139 -13.51 -3.56 12.02
N ARG A 140 -14.05 -2.66 12.84
CA ARG A 140 -15.50 -2.41 12.95
C ARG A 140 -16.03 -1.49 11.85
N LEU A 141 -15.15 -0.73 11.21
CA LEU A 141 -15.48 0.23 10.15
C LEU A 141 -15.23 -0.41 8.78
N PRO A 142 -16.28 -0.76 7.99
CA PRO A 142 -16.10 -1.44 6.72
C PRO A 142 -15.23 -0.63 5.74
N ALA A 143 -14.45 -1.33 4.92
CA ALA A 143 -13.61 -0.71 3.91
C ALA A 143 -14.45 0.15 2.96
N GLY A 144 -13.90 1.27 2.49
CA GLY A 144 -14.60 2.20 1.60
C GLY A 144 -15.61 3.14 2.27
N THR A 145 -16.07 2.86 3.49
CA THR A 145 -17.07 3.71 4.17
C THR A 145 -16.52 5.07 4.58
N ARG A 146 -17.40 6.09 4.60
CA ARG A 146 -17.07 7.44 5.10
C ARG A 146 -16.58 7.41 6.56
N GLY A 147 -17.20 6.58 7.41
CA GLY A 147 -16.79 6.43 8.81
C GLY A 147 -15.34 5.97 8.95
N ARG A 148 -14.94 4.95 8.18
CA ARG A 148 -13.54 4.49 8.15
C ARG A 148 -12.59 5.58 7.67
N GLN A 149 -12.95 6.30 6.61
CA GLN A 149 -12.11 7.36 6.04
C GLN A 149 -11.88 8.50 7.03
N VAL A 150 -12.95 8.96 7.70
CA VAL A 150 -12.87 10.03 8.72
C VAL A 150 -12.06 9.56 9.92
N TYR A 151 -12.24 8.32 10.36
CA TYR A 151 -11.44 7.76 11.46
C TYR A 151 -9.94 7.76 11.14
N LEU A 152 -9.56 7.22 9.97
CA LEU A 152 -8.17 7.20 9.53
C LEU A 152 -7.57 8.61 9.45
N TRP A 153 -8.32 9.57 8.89
CA TRP A 153 -7.89 10.97 8.85
C TRP A 153 -7.67 11.53 10.26
N ARG A 154 -8.63 11.37 11.19
CA ARG A 154 -8.51 11.89 12.57
C ARG A 154 -7.24 11.38 13.25
N VAL A 155 -6.95 10.08 13.12
CA VAL A 155 -5.73 9.48 13.68
C VAL A 155 -4.48 10.01 12.95
N ALA A 156 -4.54 10.14 11.62
CA ALA A 156 -3.41 10.54 10.78
C ALA A 156 -2.99 12.01 10.93
N VAL A 157 -3.85 12.89 11.46
CA VAL A 157 -3.54 14.31 11.66
C VAL A 157 -3.29 14.69 13.11
N ASP A 158 -3.52 13.77 14.03
CA ASP A 158 -3.32 13.96 15.46
C ASP A 158 -1.83 14.08 15.77
N ARG A 159 -1.44 15.23 16.36
CA ARG A 159 -0.04 15.53 16.67
C ARG A 159 0.55 14.60 17.71
N ASP A 160 -0.25 14.16 18.68
CA ASP A 160 0.21 13.28 19.75
C ASP A 160 0.39 11.86 19.20
N VAL A 161 -0.49 11.44 18.28
CA VAL A 161 -0.31 10.18 17.54
C VAL A 161 1.00 10.21 16.77
N LEU A 162 1.23 11.26 15.99
CA LEU A 162 2.43 11.40 15.18
C LEU A 162 3.70 11.58 16.02
N ALA A 163 3.63 12.21 17.20
CA ALA A 163 4.78 12.33 18.09
C ALA A 163 5.15 10.99 18.76
N THR A 164 4.17 10.12 19.01
CA THR A 164 4.36 8.91 19.84
C THR A 164 4.48 7.61 19.04
N GLN A 165 3.90 7.54 17.83
CA GLN A 165 3.75 6.29 17.07
C GLN A 165 4.56 6.26 15.76
N THR A 166 5.33 7.31 15.47
CA THR A 166 6.16 7.37 14.26
C THR A 166 7.34 6.42 14.34
N ARG A 167 7.69 5.81 13.21
CA ARG A 167 8.88 4.96 13.05
C ARG A 167 9.98 5.68 12.30
#